data_AF-A0A3B8P5F3-F1
#
_entry.id   AF-A0A3B8P5F3-F1
#
_cell.length_a   1.000
_cell.length_b   1.000
_cell.length_c   1.000
_cell.angle_alpha   90.00
_cell.angle_beta   90.00
_cell.angle_gamma   90.00
#
_symmetry.space_group_name_H-M   'P 1'
#
loop_
_entity.id
_entity.type
_entity.pdbx_description
1 polymer ?
#
loop_
_entity_poly.entity_id
_entity_poly.type
_entity_poly.pdbx_seq_one_letter_code
_entity_poly.pdbx_strand_id
1 'polypeptide(L)'
;MNHLRSFWVTGASNGLGLALVRRLLEQGHRVAASGRGSTQLDELAAQHRSHLLLLAGHLHDEHQAASAAQQLRDAWRALDGLIINTGTTDYLSAEVANDAVFETIVTDNQLAAEHCLAGALPLLAQGHMPQVMMIFNRYSALQLHSPTRVAAGWNNLPQWSREQREALKERGIDLTVVAPQSLKAPLTTAKAVPQSWTAQSAASELLSRLVLREPELILETMDTASLWPMAR
;
A
#
# COMPACT_ATOMS: atom_id res chain seq x y z
N MET A 1 9.35 -15.61 -19.82
CA MET A 1 9.42 -16.41 -18.59
C MET A 1 9.16 -15.46 -17.44
N ASN A 2 8.12 -15.66 -16.65
CA ASN A 2 7.86 -14.79 -15.50
C ASN A 2 8.88 -15.14 -14.42
N HIS A 3 9.85 -14.26 -14.16
CA HIS A 3 10.77 -14.46 -13.05
C HIS A 3 9.99 -14.43 -11.73
N LEU A 4 10.23 -15.42 -10.86
CA LEU A 4 9.66 -15.41 -9.52
C LEU A 4 10.24 -14.22 -8.75
N ARG A 5 9.37 -13.30 -8.34
CA ARG A 5 9.70 -12.09 -7.59
C ARG A 5 9.29 -12.21 -6.12
N SER A 6 9.81 -11.31 -5.32
CA SER A 6 9.57 -11.14 -3.88
C SER A 6 8.89 -9.80 -3.61
N PHE A 7 7.80 -9.84 -2.84
CA PHE A 7 6.98 -8.66 -2.54
C PHE A 7 6.75 -8.49 -1.05
N TRP A 8 6.75 -7.26 -0.57
CA TRP A 8 6.22 -6.91 0.75
C TRP A 8 4.92 -6.15 0.54
N VAL A 9 3.81 -6.68 1.06
CA VAL A 9 2.48 -6.10 0.97
C VAL A 9 2.02 -5.68 2.36
N THR A 10 1.64 -4.41 2.52
CA THR A 10 1.10 -3.87 3.77
C THR A 10 -0.44 -3.84 3.75
N GLY A 11 -1.07 -3.80 4.93
CA GLY A 11 -2.53 -3.81 5.02
C GLY A 11 -3.14 -5.13 4.54
N ALA A 12 -2.44 -6.24 4.77
CA ALA A 12 -2.74 -7.56 4.19
C ALA A 12 -3.83 -8.38 4.94
N SER A 13 -4.43 -7.84 6.00
CA SER A 13 -5.38 -8.57 6.84
C SER A 13 -6.67 -8.96 6.12
N ASN A 14 -7.15 -8.11 5.21
CA ASN A 14 -8.43 -8.29 4.52
C ASN A 14 -8.43 -7.52 3.17
N GLY A 15 -9.58 -7.54 2.49
CA GLY A 15 -9.84 -6.67 1.33
C GLY A 15 -8.79 -6.78 0.23
N LEU A 16 -8.43 -5.64 -0.35
CA LEU A 16 -7.49 -5.51 -1.45
C LEU A 16 -6.10 -6.01 -1.08
N GLY A 17 -5.61 -5.73 0.13
CA GLY A 17 -4.28 -6.17 0.57
C GLY A 17 -4.18 -7.69 0.62
N LEU A 18 -5.17 -8.36 1.22
CA LEU A 18 -5.22 -9.83 1.24
C LEU A 18 -5.36 -10.41 -0.17
N ALA A 19 -6.18 -9.79 -1.03
CA ALA A 19 -6.36 -10.22 -2.41
C ALA A 19 -5.06 -10.09 -3.24
N LEU A 20 -4.27 -9.03 -3.02
CA LEU A 20 -2.95 -8.85 -3.61
C LEU A 20 -1.99 -9.96 -3.15
N VAL A 21 -1.94 -10.25 -1.85
CA VAL A 21 -1.10 -11.35 -1.31
C VAL A 21 -1.48 -12.68 -1.96
N ARG A 22 -2.78 -13.02 -1.97
CA ARG A 22 -3.26 -14.28 -2.56
C ARG A 22 -2.88 -14.39 -4.03
N ARG A 23 -3.12 -13.34 -4.83
CA ARG A 23 -2.84 -13.35 -6.26
C ARG A 23 -1.34 -13.46 -6.58
N LEU A 24 -0.49 -12.79 -5.80
CA LEU A 24 0.97 -12.92 -5.93
C LEU A 24 1.44 -14.35 -5.60
N LEU A 25 0.90 -14.96 -4.55
CA LEU A 25 1.20 -16.35 -4.18
C LEU A 25 0.72 -17.36 -5.24
N GLU A 26 -0.47 -17.16 -5.82
CA GLU A 26 -0.99 -17.96 -6.94
C GLU A 26 -0.09 -17.87 -8.18
N GLN A 27 0.61 -16.75 -8.37
CA GLN A 27 1.61 -16.55 -9.44
C GLN A 27 2.98 -17.16 -9.11
N GLY A 28 3.13 -17.79 -7.93
CA GLY A 28 4.37 -18.42 -7.46
C GLY A 28 5.36 -17.45 -6.80
N HIS A 29 5.00 -16.18 -6.64
CA HIS A 29 5.86 -15.19 -5.99
C HIS A 29 6.02 -15.47 -4.50
N ARG A 30 7.06 -14.88 -3.90
CA ARG A 30 7.23 -14.85 -2.45
C ARG A 30 6.62 -13.55 -1.92
N VAL A 31 5.85 -13.63 -0.85
CA VAL A 31 5.15 -12.49 -0.28
C VAL A 31 5.42 -12.40 1.22
N ALA A 32 5.81 -11.22 1.67
CA ALA A 32 5.83 -10.83 3.06
C ALA A 32 4.58 -9.99 3.27
N ALA A 33 3.72 -10.38 4.21
CA ALA A 33 2.42 -9.78 4.42
C ALA A 33 2.38 -9.14 5.81
N SER A 34 2.29 -7.82 5.85
CA SER A 34 2.05 -7.07 7.09
C SER A 34 0.57 -6.84 7.28
N GLY A 35 0.00 -7.39 8.36
CA GLY A 35 -1.40 -7.25 8.70
C GLY A 35 -1.64 -7.43 10.20
N ARG A 36 -2.74 -6.86 10.70
CA ARG A 36 -3.33 -7.23 11.99
C ARG A 36 -3.86 -8.67 11.92
N GLY A 37 -3.94 -9.35 13.07
CA GLY A 37 -4.36 -10.75 13.15
C GLY A 37 -5.59 -11.06 12.31
N SER A 38 -5.47 -12.04 11.41
CA SER A 38 -6.50 -12.39 10.43
C SER A 38 -6.47 -13.88 10.15
N THR A 39 -7.58 -14.56 10.46
CA THR A 39 -7.74 -16.00 10.19
C THR A 39 -7.51 -16.32 8.72
N GLN A 40 -7.94 -15.45 7.81
CA GLN A 40 -7.75 -15.66 6.37
C GLN A 40 -6.27 -15.58 5.96
N LEU A 41 -5.50 -14.71 6.60
CA LEU A 41 -4.07 -14.59 6.35
C LEU A 41 -3.30 -15.77 6.96
N ASP A 42 -3.71 -16.24 8.14
CA ASP A 42 -3.16 -17.43 8.79
C ASP A 42 -3.41 -18.70 7.98
N GLU A 43 -4.64 -18.88 7.45
CA GLU A 43 -4.99 -19.97 6.54
C GLU A 43 -4.12 -19.95 5.27
N LEU A 44 -3.91 -18.76 4.69
CA LEU A 44 -3.08 -18.59 3.51
C LEU A 44 -1.60 -18.91 3.82
N ALA A 45 -1.11 -18.54 4.99
CA ALA A 45 0.24 -18.89 5.44
C ALA A 45 0.40 -20.39 5.62
N ALA A 46 -0.61 -21.09 6.14
CA ALA A 46 -0.61 -22.54 6.26
C ALA A 46 -0.56 -23.26 4.89
N GLN A 47 -1.18 -22.68 3.86
CA GLN A 47 -1.17 -23.18 2.48
C GLN A 47 0.15 -22.87 1.75
N HIS A 48 0.78 -21.74 2.06
CA HIS A 48 1.96 -21.23 1.34
C HIS A 48 3.21 -21.07 2.23
N ARG A 49 3.48 -22.01 3.13
CA ARG A 49 4.51 -21.87 4.20
C ARG A 49 5.91 -21.42 3.75
N SER A 50 6.37 -21.81 2.56
CA SER A 50 7.69 -21.42 2.02
C SER A 50 7.67 -20.11 1.22
N HIS A 51 6.49 -19.62 0.86
CA HIS A 51 6.28 -18.45 0.00
C HIS A 51 5.64 -17.27 0.74
N LEU A 52 5.03 -17.48 1.90
CA LEU A 52 4.39 -16.43 2.69
C LEU A 52 5.09 -16.22 4.04
N LEU A 53 5.60 -15.01 4.27
CA LEU A 53 6.11 -14.55 5.56
C LEU A 53 5.10 -13.59 6.19
N LEU A 54 4.65 -13.85 7.41
CA LEU A 54 3.77 -12.94 8.14
C LEU A 54 4.59 -11.95 8.96
N LEU A 55 4.22 -10.67 8.90
CA LEU A 55 4.89 -9.58 9.60
C LEU A 55 3.87 -8.75 10.39
N ALA A 56 4.35 -7.99 11.38
CA ALA A 56 3.52 -7.11 12.20
C ALA A 56 2.75 -6.09 11.33
N GLY A 57 1.52 -5.76 11.78
CA GLY A 57 0.60 -4.89 11.05
C GLY A 57 0.60 -3.42 11.51
N HIS A 58 1.04 -3.10 12.73
CA HIS A 58 1.04 -1.73 13.26
C HIS A 58 2.28 -0.97 12.79
N LEU A 59 2.28 -0.57 11.53
CA LEU A 59 3.45 0.01 10.87
C LEU A 59 3.63 1.52 11.16
N HIS A 60 2.64 2.18 11.78
CA HIS A 60 2.79 3.56 12.27
C HIS A 60 3.70 3.64 13.51
N ASP A 61 3.86 2.53 14.24
CA ASP A 61 4.83 2.41 15.32
C ASP A 61 6.21 2.09 14.74
N GLU A 62 7.19 2.97 15.01
CA GLU A 62 8.54 2.86 14.46
C GLU A 62 9.22 1.54 14.85
N HIS A 63 9.07 1.10 16.10
CA HIS A 63 9.71 -0.12 16.59
C HIS A 63 9.13 -1.37 15.93
N GLN A 64 7.81 -1.44 15.76
CA GLN A 64 7.14 -2.53 15.07
C GLN A 64 7.46 -2.57 13.59
N ALA A 65 7.50 -1.41 12.92
CA ALA A 65 7.89 -1.32 11.51
C ALA A 65 9.37 -1.71 11.31
N ALA A 66 10.27 -1.24 12.17
CA ALA A 66 11.68 -1.63 12.15
C ALA A 66 11.87 -3.14 12.40
N SER A 67 11.11 -3.72 13.34
CA SER A 67 11.11 -5.16 13.60
C SER A 67 10.61 -5.96 12.39
N ALA A 68 9.52 -5.53 11.73
CA ALA A 68 9.02 -6.16 10.51
C ALA A 68 10.06 -6.11 9.37
N ALA A 69 10.69 -4.95 9.17
CA ALA A 69 11.76 -4.81 8.19
C ALA A 69 13.00 -5.68 8.53
N GLN A 70 13.35 -5.80 9.80
CA GLN A 70 14.45 -6.66 10.25
C GLN A 70 14.13 -8.15 10.00
N GLN A 71 12.95 -8.62 10.38
CA GLN A 71 12.50 -9.99 10.10
C GLN A 71 12.51 -10.29 8.60
N LEU A 72 12.06 -9.32 7.79
CA LEU A 72 12.12 -9.43 6.33
C LEU A 72 13.57 -9.56 5.84
N ARG A 73 14.49 -8.74 6.35
CA ARG A 73 15.93 -8.81 6.01
C ARG A 73 16.59 -10.12 6.41
N ASP A 74 16.24 -10.65 7.57
CA ASP A 74 16.80 -11.90 8.08
C ASP A 74 16.31 -13.09 7.27
N ALA A 75 15.04 -13.07 6.86
CA ALA A 75 14.48 -14.11 6.01
C ALA A 75 14.98 -13.98 4.55
N TRP A 76 15.01 -12.76 4.02
CA TRP A 76 15.19 -12.48 2.60
C TRP A 76 16.28 -11.43 2.39
N ARG A 77 17.20 -11.68 1.44
CA ARG A 77 18.35 -10.78 1.18
C ARG A 77 18.05 -9.65 0.19
N ALA A 78 16.92 -9.74 -0.51
CA ALA A 78 16.51 -8.80 -1.55
C ALA A 78 14.97 -8.73 -1.60
N LEU A 79 14.45 -7.62 -2.13
CA LEU A 79 13.04 -7.40 -2.36
C LEU A 79 12.83 -6.81 -3.75
N ASP A 80 11.90 -7.35 -4.54
CA ASP A 80 11.63 -6.86 -5.89
C ASP A 80 10.45 -5.88 -5.93
N GLY A 81 9.57 -5.92 -4.93
CA GLY A 81 8.40 -5.07 -4.88
C GLY A 81 7.97 -4.71 -3.45
N LEU A 82 7.64 -3.44 -3.24
CA LEU A 82 6.91 -2.99 -2.05
C LEU A 82 5.53 -2.49 -2.48
N ILE A 83 4.47 -3.02 -1.89
CA ILE A 83 3.09 -2.56 -2.10
C ILE A 83 2.56 -1.99 -0.78
N ILE A 84 2.49 -0.67 -0.70
CA ILE A 84 1.92 0.05 0.44
C ILE A 84 0.42 0.21 0.17
N ASN A 85 -0.38 -0.68 0.76
CA ASN A 85 -1.85 -0.64 0.74
C ASN A 85 -2.42 -0.34 2.14
N THR A 86 -1.56 0.03 3.09
CA THR A 86 -1.98 0.42 4.44
C THR A 86 -2.66 1.78 4.40
N GLY A 87 -3.88 1.82 4.94
CA GLY A 87 -4.52 3.02 5.43
C GLY A 87 -5.45 2.59 6.57
N THR A 88 -5.32 3.20 7.75
CA THR A 88 -6.29 3.04 8.83
C THR A 88 -7.60 3.61 8.32
N THR A 89 -8.54 2.73 8.00
CA THR A 89 -9.92 3.08 7.68
C THR A 89 -10.80 2.74 8.87
N ASP A 90 -10.40 3.20 10.06
CA ASP A 90 -11.33 3.21 11.18
C ASP A 90 -12.35 4.31 10.86
N TYR A 91 -13.42 3.92 10.15
CA TYR A 91 -14.47 4.85 9.77
C TYR A 91 -15.15 5.28 11.07
N LEU A 92 -14.89 6.53 11.47
CA LEU A 92 -15.73 7.23 12.41
C LEU A 92 -17.17 7.07 11.92
N SER A 93 -18.06 6.59 12.80
CA SER A 93 -19.49 6.80 12.57
C SER A 93 -19.68 8.27 12.22
N ALA A 94 -20.63 8.60 11.35
CA ALA A 94 -20.91 9.98 10.94
C ALA A 94 -21.18 10.95 12.12
N GLU A 95 -21.27 10.42 13.35
CA GLU A 95 -21.51 11.12 14.60
C GLU A 95 -20.21 11.57 15.33
N VAL A 96 -19.03 11.07 14.96
CA VAL A 96 -17.76 11.50 15.58
C VAL A 96 -17.00 12.41 14.62
N ALA A 97 -17.47 13.64 14.47
CA ALA A 97 -16.64 14.73 13.97
C ALA A 97 -15.66 15.15 15.08
N ASN A 98 -14.54 14.43 15.22
CA ASN A 98 -13.46 14.85 16.09
C ASN A 98 -12.20 15.05 15.25
N ASP A 99 -11.78 16.30 15.08
CA ASP A 99 -10.58 16.69 14.33
C ASP A 99 -9.34 15.91 14.79
N ALA A 100 -9.26 15.56 16.08
CA ALA A 100 -8.17 14.77 16.64
C ALA A 100 -8.10 13.35 16.07
N VAL A 101 -9.24 12.69 15.80
CA VAL A 101 -9.23 11.33 15.24
C VAL A 101 -8.84 11.35 13.77
N PHE A 102 -9.34 12.35 13.04
CA PHE A 102 -8.89 12.60 11.67
C PHE A 102 -7.37 12.83 11.60
N GLU A 103 -6.85 13.66 12.50
CA GLU A 103 -5.42 13.95 12.58
C GLU A 103 -4.60 12.69 12.85
N THR A 104 -5.05 11.85 13.79
CA THR A 104 -4.44 10.54 14.05
C THR A 104 -4.44 9.66 12.81
N ILE A 105 -5.56 9.54 12.09
CA ILE A 105 -5.64 8.69 10.89
C ILE A 105 -4.64 9.14 9.82
N VAL A 106 -4.58 10.44 9.53
CA VAL A 106 -3.65 10.95 8.50
C VAL A 106 -2.21 10.75 8.96
N THR A 107 -1.91 11.04 10.23
CA THR A 107 -0.56 10.88 10.81
C THR A 107 -0.12 9.41 10.80
N ASP A 108 -0.96 8.48 11.23
CA ASP A 108 -0.66 7.06 11.26
C ASP A 108 -0.39 6.51 9.86
N ASN A 109 -1.19 6.93 8.87
CA ASN A 109 -0.99 6.53 7.48
C ASN A 109 0.34 7.06 6.92
N GLN A 110 0.66 8.32 7.25
CA GLN A 110 1.92 8.95 6.86
C GLN A 110 3.12 8.20 7.45
N LEU A 111 3.13 8.00 8.77
CA LEU A 111 4.19 7.28 9.48
C LEU A 111 4.34 5.86 8.96
N ALA A 112 3.24 5.14 8.76
CA ALA A 112 3.28 3.77 8.25
C ALA A 112 3.93 3.70 6.87
N ALA A 113 3.60 4.61 5.94
CA ALA A 113 4.20 4.63 4.62
C ALA A 113 5.70 4.98 4.66
N GLU A 114 6.08 5.98 5.47
CA GLU A 114 7.46 6.39 5.69
C GLU A 114 8.31 5.25 6.25
N HIS A 115 7.86 4.61 7.35
CA HIS A 115 8.58 3.52 7.98
C HIS A 115 8.71 2.30 7.05
N CYS A 116 7.65 1.94 6.33
CA CYS A 116 7.69 0.81 5.40
C CYS A 116 8.64 1.07 4.24
N LEU A 117 8.58 2.27 3.65
CA LEU A 117 9.49 2.63 2.57
C LEU A 117 10.93 2.56 3.07
N ALA A 118 11.26 3.26 4.16
CA ALA A 118 12.60 3.30 4.75
C ALA A 118 13.14 1.91 5.08
N GLY A 119 12.32 1.05 5.70
CA GLY A 119 12.67 -0.32 6.05
C GLY A 119 12.94 -1.21 4.82
N ALA A 120 12.23 -0.97 3.72
CA ALA A 120 12.37 -1.74 2.48
C ALA A 120 13.53 -1.27 1.58
N LEU A 121 13.94 0.00 1.66
CA LEU A 121 14.94 0.58 0.76
C LEU A 121 16.25 -0.25 0.66
N PRO A 122 16.84 -0.79 1.75
CA PRO A 122 18.04 -1.61 1.65
C PRO A 122 17.84 -2.91 0.86
N LEU A 123 16.66 -3.52 0.97
CA LEU A 123 16.32 -4.75 0.26
C LEU A 123 15.96 -4.50 -1.20
N LEU A 124 15.23 -3.41 -1.47
CA LEU A 124 14.89 -2.98 -2.83
C LEU A 124 16.16 -2.68 -3.65
N ALA A 125 17.20 -2.12 -3.03
CA ALA A 125 18.49 -1.88 -3.68
C ALA A 125 19.20 -3.17 -4.15
N GLN A 126 18.86 -4.33 -3.55
CA GLN A 126 19.38 -5.64 -3.93
C GLN A 126 18.39 -6.41 -4.83
N GLY A 127 17.21 -5.85 -5.09
CA GLY A 127 16.14 -6.45 -5.86
C GLY A 127 16.41 -6.49 -7.36
N HIS A 128 15.76 -7.41 -8.04
CA HIS A 128 15.72 -7.44 -9.49
C HIS A 128 14.59 -6.53 -10.00
N MET A 129 14.99 -5.45 -10.69
CA MET A 129 14.08 -4.47 -11.28
C MET A 129 13.07 -3.95 -10.22
N PRO A 130 13.54 -3.40 -9.10
CA PRO A 130 12.72 -3.09 -7.94
C PRO A 130 11.65 -2.03 -8.22
N GLN A 131 10.51 -2.14 -7.54
CA GLN A 131 9.39 -1.22 -7.72
C GLN A 131 8.62 -1.00 -6.41
N VAL A 132 8.11 0.21 -6.22
CA VAL A 132 7.18 0.56 -5.15
C VAL A 132 5.83 0.90 -5.76
N MET A 133 4.75 0.34 -5.22
CA MET A 133 3.38 0.72 -5.54
C MET A 133 2.72 1.24 -4.26
N MET A 134 2.21 2.47 -4.29
CA MET A 134 1.48 3.05 -3.15
C MET A 134 0.03 3.25 -3.56
N ILE A 135 -0.89 2.63 -2.82
CA ILE A 135 -2.31 2.56 -3.17
C ILE A 135 -3.12 3.37 -2.16
N PHE A 136 -3.86 4.34 -2.68
CA PHE A 136 -4.67 5.27 -1.91
C PHE A 136 -6.15 5.13 -2.24
N ASN A 137 -6.98 5.43 -1.25
CA ASN A 137 -8.39 5.72 -1.42
C ASN A 137 -8.65 7.18 -1.01
N ARG A 138 -9.91 7.61 -1.02
CA ARG A 138 -10.24 9.01 -0.66
C ARG A 138 -9.92 9.36 0.80
N TYR A 139 -9.90 8.38 1.71
CA TYR A 139 -9.63 8.58 3.14
C TYR A 139 -8.15 8.57 3.48
N SER A 140 -7.36 7.65 2.90
CA SER A 140 -5.89 7.67 3.08
C SER A 140 -5.21 8.84 2.38
N ALA A 141 -5.95 9.55 1.53
CA ALA A 141 -5.49 10.74 0.82
C ALA A 141 -5.97 12.07 1.43
N LEU A 142 -6.59 12.02 2.61
CA LEU A 142 -7.01 13.22 3.32
C LEU A 142 -5.79 14.12 3.65
N GLN A 143 -6.07 15.42 3.82
CA GLN A 143 -5.03 16.43 4.03
C GLN A 143 -5.19 17.09 5.41
N LEU A 144 -4.12 17.11 6.21
CA LEU A 144 -4.07 17.87 7.46
C LEU A 144 -4.17 19.38 7.17
N HIS A 145 -4.97 20.07 7.99
CA HIS A 145 -5.23 21.51 7.91
C HIS A 145 -5.90 21.98 6.60
N SER A 146 -6.62 21.10 5.90
CA SER A 146 -7.46 21.50 4.77
C SER A 146 -8.65 22.36 5.23
N PRO A 147 -9.08 23.38 4.47
CA PRO A 147 -8.48 23.92 3.24
C PRO A 147 -7.46 25.04 3.50
N THR A 148 -7.09 25.28 4.76
CA THR A 148 -6.27 26.45 5.18
C THR A 148 -4.80 26.39 4.76
N ARG A 149 -4.30 25.20 4.39
CA ARG A 149 -2.93 24.99 3.90
C ARG A 149 -2.95 24.26 2.56
N VAL A 150 -1.90 24.47 1.76
CA VAL A 150 -1.70 23.75 0.49
C VAL A 150 -1.21 22.33 0.79
N ALA A 151 -1.59 21.37 -0.06
CA ALA A 151 -1.09 20.00 0.02
C ALA A 151 0.44 19.96 -0.23
N ALA A 152 1.15 19.24 0.63
CA ALA A 152 2.59 19.06 0.64
C ALA A 152 2.93 17.70 1.29
N GLY A 153 4.15 17.19 1.13
CA GLY A 153 4.52 15.89 1.67
C GLY A 153 4.37 15.71 3.19
N TRP A 154 4.37 16.79 3.97
CA TRP A 154 4.17 16.69 5.43
C TRP A 154 2.69 16.63 5.85
N ASN A 155 1.74 16.96 4.97
CA ASN A 155 0.31 17.01 5.31
C ASN A 155 -0.60 16.21 4.36
N ASN A 156 -0.04 15.59 3.33
CA ASN A 156 -0.78 14.82 2.34
C ASN A 156 0.06 13.65 1.81
N LEU A 157 -0.34 12.44 2.17
CA LEU A 157 0.41 11.23 1.85
C LEU A 157 0.60 11.00 0.33
N PRO A 158 -0.42 11.14 -0.54
CA PRO A 158 -0.20 11.03 -1.99
C PRO A 158 0.82 12.03 -2.53
N GLN A 159 0.83 13.25 -2.01
CA GLN A 159 1.82 14.26 -2.38
C GLN A 159 3.22 13.86 -1.90
N TRP A 160 3.36 13.41 -0.65
CA TRP A 160 4.61 12.86 -0.12
C TRP A 160 5.16 11.74 -1.00
N SER A 161 4.30 10.80 -1.41
CA SER A 161 4.69 9.69 -2.27
C SER A 161 5.27 10.17 -3.59
N ARG A 162 4.65 11.18 -4.22
CA ARG A 162 5.14 11.76 -5.47
C ARG A 162 6.49 12.43 -5.31
N GLU A 163 6.72 13.08 -4.17
CA GLU A 163 8.02 13.70 -3.83
C GLU A 163 9.15 12.66 -3.70
N GLN A 164 8.84 11.40 -3.38
CA GLN A 164 9.84 10.32 -3.32
C GLN A 164 10.34 9.86 -4.70
N ARG A 165 9.69 10.26 -5.79
CA ARG A 165 9.91 9.70 -7.13
C ARG A 165 11.34 9.87 -7.62
N GLU A 166 11.89 11.07 -7.54
CA GLU A 166 13.24 11.33 -8.04
C GLU A 166 14.29 10.58 -7.22
N ALA A 167 14.18 10.61 -5.89
CA ALA A 167 15.10 9.87 -5.00
C ALA A 167 15.05 8.34 -5.21
N LEU A 168 13.86 7.77 -5.46
CA LEU A 168 13.73 6.34 -5.78
C LEU A 168 14.31 6.02 -7.17
N LYS A 169 14.08 6.89 -8.16
CA LYS A 169 14.58 6.73 -9.52
C LYS A 169 16.11 6.79 -9.59
N GLU A 170 16.75 7.69 -8.83
CA GLU A 170 18.22 7.74 -8.69
C GLU A 170 18.81 6.42 -8.16
N ARG A 171 18.01 5.66 -7.40
CA ARG A 171 18.35 4.34 -6.87
C ARG A 171 17.91 3.18 -7.77
N GLY A 172 17.38 3.47 -8.97
CA GLY A 172 16.89 2.46 -9.91
C GLY A 172 15.58 1.78 -9.49
N ILE A 173 14.79 2.41 -8.62
CA ILE A 173 13.52 1.90 -8.12
C ILE A 173 12.38 2.68 -8.74
N ASP A 174 11.47 2.00 -9.44
CA ASP A 174 10.29 2.64 -10.01
C ASP A 174 9.21 2.86 -8.95
N LEU A 175 8.44 3.95 -9.10
CA LEU A 175 7.32 4.28 -8.22
C LEU A 175 6.02 4.37 -9.02
N THR A 176 5.01 3.62 -8.61
CA THR A 176 3.63 3.72 -9.10
C THR A 176 2.73 4.24 -7.99
N VAL A 177 2.13 5.41 -8.19
CA VAL A 177 1.09 5.95 -7.30
C VAL A 177 -0.28 5.58 -7.84
N VAL A 178 -1.08 4.87 -7.06
CA VAL A 178 -2.45 4.48 -7.41
C VAL A 178 -3.39 5.31 -6.54
N ALA A 179 -4.23 6.12 -7.15
CA ALA A 179 -5.16 6.97 -6.41
C ALA A 179 -6.46 7.23 -7.19
N PRO A 180 -7.57 7.55 -6.52
CA PRO A 180 -8.74 8.17 -7.13
C PRO A 180 -8.37 9.36 -8.01
N GLN A 181 -9.14 9.59 -9.08
CA GLN A 181 -8.82 10.66 -10.02
C GLN A 181 -8.83 12.04 -9.36
N SER A 182 -9.69 12.25 -8.37
CA SER A 182 -9.79 13.51 -7.63
C SER A 182 -8.49 13.94 -6.93
N LEU A 183 -7.55 13.02 -6.74
CA LEU A 183 -6.27 13.24 -6.06
C LEU A 183 -5.10 13.40 -7.02
N LYS A 184 -5.34 13.24 -8.32
CA LYS A 184 -4.39 13.64 -9.35
C LYS A 184 -4.61 15.12 -9.61
N ALA A 185 -3.61 15.94 -9.30
CA ALA A 185 -3.50 17.29 -9.85
C ALA A 185 -3.72 17.22 -11.39
N PRO A 186 -4.31 18.25 -12.01
CA PRO A 186 -5.22 18.08 -13.15
C PRO A 186 -4.48 17.60 -14.40
N LEU A 187 -4.49 16.29 -14.66
CA LEU A 187 -3.78 15.70 -15.81
C LEU A 187 -4.72 15.11 -16.87
N THR A 188 -6.03 15.04 -16.64
CA THR A 188 -6.97 14.47 -17.62
C THR A 188 -8.32 15.20 -17.61
N THR A 189 -8.78 15.64 -18.78
CA THR A 189 -10.12 16.24 -18.99
C THR A 189 -11.26 15.22 -18.95
N ALA A 190 -10.99 13.94 -19.24
CA ALA A 190 -11.97 12.86 -19.14
C ALA A 190 -12.09 12.39 -17.68
N LYS A 191 -13.31 12.46 -17.11
CA LYS A 191 -13.58 11.89 -15.79
C LYS A 191 -13.48 10.36 -15.84
N ALA A 192 -12.73 9.76 -14.92
CA ALA A 192 -12.72 8.33 -14.70
C ALA A 192 -14.10 7.92 -14.19
N VAL A 193 -14.71 6.93 -14.84
CA VAL A 193 -15.98 6.37 -14.40
C VAL A 193 -15.66 5.41 -13.24
N PRO A 194 -16.22 5.62 -12.04
CA PRO A 194 -16.06 4.68 -10.94
C PRO A 194 -16.58 3.30 -11.34
N GLN A 195 -15.84 2.25 -10.97
CA GLN A 195 -16.22 0.88 -11.31
C GLN A 195 -16.59 0.08 -10.05
N SER A 196 -17.42 -0.95 -10.22
CA SER A 196 -17.80 -1.90 -9.16
C SER A 196 -16.70 -2.94 -8.96
N TRP A 197 -15.56 -2.51 -8.42
CA TRP A 197 -14.45 -3.40 -8.11
C TRP A 197 -14.79 -4.38 -7.00
N THR A 198 -14.25 -5.59 -7.10
CA THR A 198 -14.05 -6.47 -5.94
C THR A 198 -12.58 -6.42 -5.57
N ALA A 199 -12.23 -6.80 -4.34
CA ALA A 199 -10.83 -6.91 -3.92
C ALA A 199 -10.00 -7.76 -4.91
N GLN A 200 -10.58 -8.86 -5.42
CA GLN A 200 -9.93 -9.77 -6.36
C GLN A 200 -9.76 -9.16 -7.76
N SER A 201 -10.78 -8.47 -8.29
CA SER A 201 -10.67 -7.85 -9.61
C SER A 201 -9.72 -6.66 -9.61
N ALA A 202 -9.76 -5.84 -8.56
CA ALA A 202 -8.81 -4.74 -8.38
C ALA A 202 -7.37 -5.25 -8.19
N ALA A 203 -7.13 -6.27 -7.36
CA ALA A 203 -5.80 -6.87 -7.21
C ALA A 203 -5.27 -7.41 -8.54
N SER A 204 -6.12 -8.08 -9.32
CA SER A 204 -5.74 -8.61 -10.64
C SER A 204 -5.35 -7.50 -11.62
N GLU A 205 -6.12 -6.40 -11.66
CA GLU A 205 -5.82 -5.25 -12.50
C GLU A 205 -4.53 -4.55 -12.05
N LEU A 206 -4.39 -4.25 -10.76
CA LEU A 206 -3.19 -3.57 -10.26
C LEU A 206 -1.90 -4.36 -10.53
N LEU A 207 -1.94 -5.69 -10.35
CA LEU A 207 -0.80 -6.54 -10.65
C LEU A 207 -0.53 -6.69 -12.16
N SER A 208 -1.56 -6.65 -13.01
CA SER A 208 -1.40 -6.63 -14.47
C SER A 208 -0.75 -5.32 -14.95
N ARG A 209 -1.04 -4.20 -14.27
CA ARG A 209 -0.47 -2.88 -14.55
C ARG A 209 0.89 -2.65 -13.91
N LEU A 210 1.19 -3.36 -12.81
CA LEU A 210 2.47 -3.25 -12.11
C LEU A 210 3.68 -3.45 -13.05
N VAL A 211 3.59 -4.42 -13.97
CA VAL A 211 4.65 -4.71 -14.95
C VAL A 211 4.87 -3.59 -15.97
N LEU A 212 3.89 -2.71 -16.17
CA LEU A 212 3.97 -1.58 -17.09
C LEU A 212 4.74 -0.39 -16.51
N ARG A 213 4.99 -0.37 -15.19
CA ARG A 213 5.77 0.67 -14.50
C ARG A 213 5.24 2.08 -14.72
N GLU A 214 3.92 2.21 -14.83
CA GLU A 214 3.29 3.51 -14.98
C GLU A 214 3.50 4.34 -13.71
N PRO A 215 3.85 5.63 -13.82
CA PRO A 215 4.11 6.46 -12.65
C PRO A 215 2.83 6.70 -11.82
N GLU A 216 1.67 6.69 -12.47
CA GLU A 216 0.39 7.11 -11.92
C GLU A 216 -0.75 6.26 -12.48
N LEU A 217 -1.49 5.55 -11.62
CA LEU A 217 -2.68 4.77 -11.98
C LEU A 217 -3.93 5.34 -11.33
N ILE A 218 -5.07 5.23 -12.02
CA ILE A 218 -6.36 5.63 -11.47
C ILE A 218 -7.08 4.38 -11.01
N LEU A 219 -7.46 4.35 -9.73
CA LEU A 219 -8.37 3.37 -9.19
C LEU A 219 -9.58 4.10 -8.60
N GLU A 220 -10.61 4.27 -9.42
CA GLU A 220 -11.88 4.87 -9.02
C GLU A 220 -12.89 3.76 -8.72
N THR A 221 -13.35 3.69 -7.47
CA THR A 221 -14.28 2.66 -6.98
C THR A 221 -15.66 3.25 -6.69
N MET A 222 -16.71 2.50 -7.03
CA MET A 222 -18.09 2.81 -6.65
C MET A 222 -18.31 2.73 -5.14
N ASP A 223 -17.62 1.82 -4.47
CA ASP A 223 -17.72 1.60 -3.02
C ASP A 223 -16.32 1.28 -2.45
N THR A 224 -15.84 2.13 -1.53
CA THR A 224 -14.55 1.94 -0.86
C THR A 224 -14.56 0.70 0.03
N ALA A 225 -15.69 0.34 0.64
CA ALA A 225 -15.79 -0.81 1.54
C ALA A 225 -15.61 -2.16 0.82
N SER A 226 -15.84 -2.20 -0.49
CA SER A 226 -15.58 -3.38 -1.33
C SER A 226 -14.09 -3.76 -1.42
N LEU A 227 -13.20 -2.77 -1.27
CA LEU A 227 -11.75 -2.93 -1.36
C LEU A 227 -11.08 -2.81 0.02
N TRP A 228 -11.60 -1.97 0.90
CA TRP A 228 -11.11 -1.77 2.27
C TRP A 228 -12.26 -1.95 3.27
N PRO A 229 -12.69 -3.21 3.52
CA PRO A 229 -13.75 -3.48 4.46
C PRO A 229 -13.27 -3.20 5.89
N MET A 230 -14.16 -2.65 6.72
CA MET A 230 -13.90 -2.48 8.14
C MET A 230 -13.57 -3.81 8.81
N ALA A 231 -12.64 -3.78 9.76
CA ALA A 231 -12.49 -4.87 10.70
C ALA A 231 -13.81 -4.98 11.49
N ARG A 232 -14.42 -6.16 11.48
CA ARG A 232 -15.58 -6.47 12.33
C ARG A 232 -15.12 -6.83 13.73
#